data_AF-G4Q4V6-F1
#
_entry.id   AF-G4Q4V6-F1
#
_cell.length_a   1.000
_cell.length_b   1.000
_cell.length_c   1.000
_cell.angle_alpha   90.00
_cell.angle_beta   90.00
_cell.angle_gamma   90.00
#
_symmetry.space_group_name_H-M   'P 1'
#
loop_
_entity.id
_entity.type
_entity.pdbx_description
1 polymer ?
#
loop_
_entity_poly.entity_id
_entity_poly.type
_entity_poly.pdbx_seq_one_letter_code
_entity_poly.pdbx_strand_id
1 'polypeptide(L)'
;MPVPKEATENEKTYINELYKAYGDAEGLLSFSKKDLGDYPDYADDLDDRRVDYYSAASIQRGVLELGTNKLSNQFDVLKQEIFDGVKDTARKSHPNGYERMLSVMEQAVKISAPNYLLSSSPFWISGKIKKGVCHHLVNDHKLRWVKKKNG
;
A
#
# COMPACT_ATOMS: atom_id res chain seq x y z
N MET A 1 -13.95 -7.58 -0.53
CA MET A 1 -14.77 -6.35 -0.44
C MET A 1 -14.74 -5.67 -1.79
N PRO A 2 -15.88 -5.22 -2.34
CA PRO A 2 -15.86 -4.47 -3.59
C PRO A 2 -15.16 -3.11 -3.38
N VAL A 3 -14.44 -2.64 -4.40
CA VAL A 3 -13.88 -1.29 -4.44
C VAL A 3 -15.02 -0.31 -4.72
N PRO A 4 -15.28 0.70 -3.87
CA PRO A 4 -16.29 1.72 -4.14
C PRO A 4 -15.93 2.52 -5.40
N LYS A 5 -16.94 2.97 -6.15
CA LYS A 5 -16.72 3.77 -7.36
C LYS A 5 -15.92 5.04 -7.08
N GLU A 6 -16.24 5.71 -5.98
CA GLU A 6 -15.53 6.92 -5.52
C GLU A 6 -14.62 6.61 -4.34
N ALA A 7 -13.49 7.32 -4.26
CA ALA A 7 -12.55 7.16 -3.16
C ALA A 7 -13.17 7.62 -1.84
N THR A 8 -13.05 6.78 -0.82
CA THR A 8 -13.56 7.01 0.54
C THR A 8 -12.54 7.75 1.42
N GLU A 9 -12.96 8.21 2.60
CA GLU A 9 -12.09 8.89 3.56
C GLU A 9 -10.84 8.06 3.93
N ASN A 10 -10.99 6.75 4.07
CA ASN A 10 -9.89 5.85 4.44
C ASN A 10 -8.83 5.71 3.34
N GLU A 11 -9.13 6.15 2.11
CA GLU A 11 -8.21 6.10 0.98
C GLU A 11 -7.43 7.41 0.80
N LYS A 12 -7.90 8.52 1.38
CA LYS A 12 -7.34 9.85 1.13
C LYS A 12 -5.84 9.94 1.35
N THR A 13 -5.33 9.37 2.45
CA THR A 13 -3.91 9.50 2.81
C THR A 13 -3.01 8.80 1.81
N TYR A 14 -3.25 7.52 1.50
CA TYR A 14 -2.40 6.81 0.54
C TYR A 14 -2.61 7.31 -0.89
N ILE A 15 -3.82 7.70 -1.30
CA ILE A 15 -4.06 8.27 -2.63
C ILE A 15 -3.32 9.60 -2.80
N ASN A 16 -3.29 10.46 -1.77
CA ASN A 16 -2.51 11.68 -1.81
C ASN A 16 -0.99 11.40 -1.91
N GLU A 17 -0.49 10.33 -1.28
CA GLU A 17 0.89 9.90 -1.47
C GLU A 17 1.15 9.33 -2.86
N LEU A 18 0.18 8.65 -3.49
CA LEU A 18 0.26 8.22 -4.89
C LEU A 18 0.36 9.43 -5.82
N TYR A 19 -0.50 10.44 -5.65
CA TYR A 19 -0.40 11.67 -6.43
C TYR A 19 0.96 12.35 -6.26
N LYS A 20 1.51 12.41 -5.04
CA LYS A 20 2.88 12.93 -4.87
C LYS A 20 3.91 12.08 -5.63
N ALA A 21 3.76 10.75 -5.62
CA ALA A 21 4.66 9.85 -6.35
C ALA A 21 4.62 10.10 -7.86
N TYR A 22 3.42 10.25 -8.43
CA TYR A 22 3.22 10.57 -9.85
C TYR A 22 3.78 11.95 -10.19
N GLY A 23 3.47 12.98 -9.39
CA GLY A 23 4.01 14.32 -9.59
C GLY A 23 5.54 14.37 -9.51
N ASP A 24 6.15 13.62 -8.59
CA ASP A 24 7.61 13.52 -8.47
C ASP A 24 8.24 12.81 -9.68
N ALA A 25 7.56 11.82 -10.27
CA ALA A 25 8.01 11.14 -11.49
C ALA A 25 7.96 12.06 -12.72
N GLU A 26 6.93 12.89 -12.83
CA GLU A 26 6.74 13.84 -13.94
C GLU A 26 7.46 15.19 -13.72
N GLY A 27 8.10 15.39 -12.56
CA GLY A 27 8.72 16.67 -12.22
C GLY A 27 7.72 17.82 -12.01
N LEU A 28 6.48 17.50 -11.68
CA LEU A 28 5.40 18.46 -11.42
C LEU A 28 5.39 18.90 -9.95
N LEU A 29 5.10 20.19 -9.72
CA LEU A 29 4.98 20.74 -8.36
C LEU A 29 3.78 20.17 -7.60
N SER A 30 2.72 19.79 -8.32
CA SER A 30 1.53 19.16 -7.76
C SER A 30 0.88 18.26 -8.80
N PHE A 31 0.32 17.15 -8.33
CA PHE A 31 -0.49 16.23 -9.10
C PHE A 31 -1.76 15.93 -8.31
N SER A 32 -2.87 15.70 -9.00
CA SER A 32 -4.19 15.52 -8.43
C SER A 32 -5.06 14.64 -9.33
N LYS A 33 -6.28 14.35 -8.86
CA LYS A 33 -7.28 13.61 -9.64
C LYS A 33 -7.55 14.23 -11.03
N LYS A 34 -7.44 15.55 -11.18
CA LYS A 34 -7.73 16.24 -12.44
C LYS A 34 -6.69 15.92 -13.52
N ASP A 35 -5.46 15.69 -13.10
CA ASP A 35 -4.34 15.45 -14.00
C ASP A 35 -4.38 14.03 -14.58
N LEU A 36 -5.04 13.07 -13.91
CA LEU A 36 -5.17 11.68 -14.38
C LEU A 36 -5.73 11.55 -15.81
N GLY A 37 -6.51 12.54 -16.29
CA GLY A 37 -7.01 12.54 -17.68
C GLY A 37 -5.89 12.63 -18.72
N ASP A 38 -4.76 13.25 -18.37
CA ASP A 38 -3.59 13.43 -19.23
C ASP A 38 -2.55 12.32 -19.04
N TYR A 39 -2.68 11.50 -17.98
CA TYR A 39 -1.75 10.42 -17.62
C TYR A 39 -2.49 9.09 -17.42
N PRO A 40 -2.89 8.40 -18.50
CA PRO A 40 -3.68 7.17 -18.42
C PRO A 40 -2.98 6.05 -17.64
N ASP A 41 -1.66 5.91 -17.77
CA ASP A 41 -0.91 4.89 -17.01
C ASP A 41 -1.01 5.08 -15.49
N TYR A 42 -1.08 6.32 -15.01
CA TYR A 42 -1.29 6.62 -13.58
C TYR A 42 -2.75 6.47 -13.16
N ALA A 43 -3.70 6.64 -14.08
CA ALA A 43 -5.10 6.33 -13.83
C ALA A 43 -5.29 4.82 -13.62
N ASP A 44 -4.70 4.00 -14.50
CA ASP A 44 -4.71 2.54 -14.40
C ASP A 44 -3.96 2.07 -13.14
N ASP A 45 -2.80 2.65 -12.83
CA ASP A 45 -2.05 2.34 -11.61
C ASP A 45 -2.89 2.65 -10.35
N LEU A 46 -3.54 3.80 -10.29
CA LEU A 46 -4.41 4.17 -9.17
C LEU A 46 -5.53 3.15 -8.97
N ASP A 47 -6.21 2.73 -10.04
CA ASP A 47 -7.27 1.73 -9.97
C ASP A 47 -6.76 0.39 -9.43
N ASP A 48 -5.60 -0.06 -9.90
CA ASP A 48 -4.93 -1.26 -9.37
C ASP A 48 -4.57 -1.10 -7.89
N ARG A 49 -4.05 0.06 -7.47
CA ARG A 49 -3.69 0.33 -6.07
C ARG A 49 -4.92 0.35 -5.15
N ARG A 50 -6.07 0.81 -5.65
CA ARG A 50 -7.34 0.74 -4.91
C ARG A 50 -7.81 -0.71 -4.75
N VAL A 51 -7.66 -1.54 -5.79
CA VAL A 51 -7.93 -2.99 -5.70
C VAL A 51 -7.02 -3.67 -4.67
N ASP A 52 -5.73 -3.33 -4.66
CA ASP A 52 -4.76 -3.83 -3.68
C ASP A 52 -5.17 -3.43 -2.25
N TYR A 53 -5.48 -2.14 -2.03
CA TYR A 53 -5.93 -1.62 -0.74
C TYR A 53 -7.16 -2.37 -0.19
N TYR A 54 -8.22 -2.54 -0.99
CA TYR A 54 -9.42 -3.24 -0.54
C TYR A 54 -9.23 -4.75 -0.38
N SER A 55 -8.26 -5.34 -1.09
CA SER A 55 -7.84 -6.72 -0.86
C SER A 55 -7.26 -6.86 0.55
N ALA A 56 -6.38 -5.94 0.99
CA ALA A 56 -5.87 -5.92 2.35
C ALA A 56 -6.94 -5.59 3.40
N ALA A 57 -7.82 -4.62 3.14
CA ALA A 57 -8.92 -4.26 4.03
C ALA A 57 -9.89 -5.45 4.27
N SER A 58 -10.05 -6.33 3.29
CA SER A 58 -10.85 -7.55 3.46
C SER A 58 -10.24 -8.53 4.47
N ILE A 59 -8.90 -8.61 4.53
CA ILE A 59 -8.19 -9.38 5.55
C ILE A 59 -8.37 -8.73 6.92
N GLN A 60 -8.21 -7.41 7.01
CA GLN A 60 -8.45 -6.67 8.26
C GLN A 60 -9.86 -6.91 8.81
N ARG A 61 -10.88 -6.82 7.95
CA ARG A 61 -12.27 -7.10 8.35
C ARG A 61 -12.45 -8.56 8.78
N GLY A 62 -11.94 -9.51 8.01
CA GLY A 62 -12.06 -10.93 8.33
C GLY A 62 -11.46 -11.31 9.67
N VAL A 63 -10.28 -10.77 10.04
CA VAL A 63 -9.68 -11.06 11.34
C VAL A 63 -10.46 -10.45 12.52
N LEU A 64 -11.09 -9.30 12.31
CA LEU A 64 -11.95 -8.64 13.31
C LEU A 64 -13.25 -9.42 13.52
N GLU A 65 -13.89 -9.88 12.45
CA GLU A 65 -15.14 -10.65 12.48
C GLU A 65 -14.97 -12.03 13.16
N LEU A 66 -13.80 -12.65 13.04
CA LEU A 66 -13.50 -13.92 13.72
C LEU A 66 -13.46 -13.80 15.26
N GLY A 67 -13.43 -12.59 15.81
CA GLY A 67 -13.92 -12.30 17.17
C GLY A 67 -13.19 -12.95 18.35
N THR A 68 -12.04 -13.59 18.16
CA THR A 68 -11.25 -14.13 19.27
C THR A 68 -10.10 -13.18 19.65
N ASN A 69 -9.84 -13.00 20.94
CA ASN A 69 -8.77 -12.11 21.46
C ASN A 69 -7.38 -12.40 20.88
N LYS A 70 -7.14 -13.61 20.36
CA LYS A 70 -5.87 -14.02 19.73
C LYS A 70 -5.73 -13.58 18.26
N LEU A 71 -6.85 -13.25 17.59
CA LEU A 71 -6.88 -12.92 16.17
C LEU A 71 -7.03 -11.41 15.90
N SER A 72 -7.48 -10.63 16.89
CA SER A 72 -7.76 -9.20 16.73
C SER A 72 -6.55 -8.36 16.29
N ASN A 73 -5.33 -8.77 16.67
CA ASN A 73 -4.10 -8.07 16.32
C ASN A 73 -3.42 -8.59 15.03
N GLN A 74 -4.01 -9.58 14.35
CA GLN A 74 -3.31 -10.29 13.27
C GLN A 74 -3.07 -9.42 12.03
N PHE A 75 -3.93 -8.42 11.78
CA PHE A 75 -3.66 -7.48 10.71
C PHE A 75 -2.46 -6.57 11.03
N ASP A 76 -2.28 -6.18 12.29
CA ASP A 76 -1.10 -5.42 12.72
C ASP A 76 0.17 -6.27 12.66
N VAL A 77 0.09 -7.55 13.00
CA VAL A 77 1.21 -8.51 12.79
C VAL A 77 1.57 -8.58 11.31
N LEU A 78 0.59 -8.71 10.41
CA LEU A 78 0.84 -8.72 8.96
C LEU A 78 1.47 -7.41 8.48
N LYS A 79 0.98 -6.25 8.95
CA LYS A 79 1.60 -4.95 8.63
C LYS A 79 3.06 -4.90 9.07
N GLN A 80 3.37 -5.41 10.27
CA GLN A 80 4.72 -5.39 10.81
C GLN A 80 5.67 -6.29 10.02
N GLU A 81 5.26 -7.51 9.66
CA GLU A 81 6.03 -8.43 8.81
C GLU A 81 6.37 -7.81 7.45
N ILE A 82 5.37 -7.20 6.79
CA ILE A 82 5.59 -6.53 5.51
C ILE A 82 6.49 -5.31 5.69
N PHE A 83 6.26 -4.47 6.71
CA PHE A 83 7.08 -3.31 6.96
C PHE A 83 8.56 -3.68 7.19
N ASP A 84 8.82 -4.69 8.00
CA ASP A 84 10.20 -5.12 8.27
C ASP A 84 10.92 -5.63 7.04
N GLY A 85 10.22 -6.32 6.12
CA GLY A 85 10.84 -6.78 4.89
C GLY A 85 10.95 -5.74 3.77
N VAL A 86 10.21 -4.61 3.83
CA VAL A 86 10.30 -3.54 2.82
C VAL A 86 11.03 -2.28 3.28
N LYS A 87 11.21 -2.06 4.60
CA LYS A 87 11.75 -0.78 5.13
C LYS A 87 13.12 -0.41 4.55
N ASP A 88 13.97 -1.39 4.28
CA ASP A 88 15.30 -1.13 3.71
C ASP A 88 15.21 -0.80 2.22
N THR A 89 14.36 -1.48 1.46
CA THR A 89 14.03 -1.09 0.07
C THR A 89 13.44 0.32 0.03
N ALA A 90 12.57 0.67 0.97
CA ALA A 90 12.02 2.01 1.08
C ALA A 90 13.07 3.07 1.45
N ARG A 91 14.18 2.70 2.11
CA ARG A 91 15.27 3.62 2.49
C ARG A 91 16.24 3.89 1.34
N LYS A 92 16.41 2.95 0.40
CA LYS A 92 17.29 3.10 -0.77
C LYS A 92 17.01 4.39 -1.53
N SER A 93 17.99 4.82 -2.30
CA SER A 93 17.81 5.87 -3.30
C SER A 93 17.01 5.29 -4.47
N HIS A 94 16.07 6.09 -4.95
CA HIS A 94 15.21 5.78 -6.09
C HIS A 94 15.15 7.01 -6.99
N PRO A 95 14.98 6.85 -8.31
CA PRO A 95 14.91 7.98 -9.23
C PRO A 95 13.81 8.98 -8.87
N ASN A 96 12.63 8.48 -8.48
CA ASN A 96 11.48 9.28 -8.07
C ASN A 96 10.58 8.48 -7.10
N GLY A 97 9.50 9.11 -6.62
CA GLY A 97 8.53 8.54 -5.70
C GLY A 97 7.76 7.35 -6.28
N TYR A 98 7.47 7.35 -7.59
CA TYR A 98 6.74 6.26 -8.25
C TYR A 98 7.61 4.99 -8.34
N GLU A 99 8.85 5.12 -8.81
CA GLU A 99 9.85 4.02 -8.83
C GLU A 99 10.11 3.45 -7.43
N ARG A 100 10.12 4.32 -6.41
CA ARG A 100 10.22 3.90 -5.02
C ARG A 100 9.01 3.08 -4.57
N MET A 101 7.79 3.50 -4.93
CA MET A 101 6.57 2.76 -4.64
C MET A 101 6.60 1.37 -5.32
N LEU A 102 6.91 1.32 -6.62
CA LEU A 102 7.01 0.07 -7.38
C LEU A 102 8.02 -0.90 -6.75
N SER A 103 9.24 -0.42 -6.48
CA SER A 103 10.30 -1.22 -5.84
C SER A 103 9.87 -1.78 -4.47
N VAL A 104 9.19 -0.98 -3.66
CA VAL A 104 8.66 -1.41 -2.36
C VAL A 104 7.58 -2.47 -2.52
N MET A 105 6.66 -2.28 -3.47
CA MET A 105 5.58 -3.23 -3.74
C MET A 105 6.09 -4.56 -4.31
N GLU A 106 7.08 -4.52 -5.21
CA GLU A 106 7.74 -5.73 -5.72
C GLU A 106 8.43 -6.51 -4.62
N GLN A 107 9.09 -5.81 -3.69
CA GLN A 107 9.68 -6.45 -2.51
C GLN A 107 8.59 -7.02 -1.60
N ALA A 108 7.48 -6.30 -1.39
CA ALA A 108 6.38 -6.74 -0.55
C ALA A 108 5.83 -8.11 -0.98
N VAL A 109 5.66 -8.32 -2.29
CA VAL A 109 5.16 -9.58 -2.86
C VAL A 109 6.04 -10.78 -2.48
N LYS A 110 7.36 -10.57 -2.36
CA LYS A 110 8.36 -11.62 -2.07
C LYS A 110 8.45 -12.00 -0.59
N ILE A 111 7.94 -11.19 0.33
CA ILE A 111 8.05 -11.41 1.78
C ILE A 111 7.14 -12.56 2.22
N SER A 112 7.67 -13.52 2.98
CA SER A 112 6.87 -14.46 3.76
C SER A 112 6.39 -13.80 5.06
N ALA A 113 5.16 -14.08 5.50
CA ALA A 113 4.63 -13.58 6.77
C ALA A 113 4.33 -14.77 7.74
N PRO A 114 5.35 -15.51 8.20
CA PRO A 114 5.16 -16.72 9.00
C PRO A 114 4.46 -16.47 10.35
N ASN A 115 4.56 -15.26 10.90
CA ASN A 115 3.96 -14.90 12.18
C ASN A 115 2.46 -14.55 12.08
N TYR A 116 1.91 -14.41 10.87
CA TYR A 116 0.49 -14.21 10.66
C TYR A 116 -0.26 -15.53 10.89
N LEU A 117 -0.98 -15.66 12.00
CA LEU A 117 -1.55 -16.93 12.48
C LEU A 117 -2.64 -17.52 11.59
N LEU A 118 -3.32 -16.71 10.79
CA LEU A 118 -4.30 -17.19 9.80
C LEU A 118 -3.62 -17.64 8.49
N SER A 119 -2.29 -17.75 8.46
CA SER A 119 -1.51 -18.33 7.35
C SER A 119 -1.54 -19.86 7.31
N SER A 120 -2.46 -20.52 8.02
CA SER A 120 -2.55 -21.99 8.09
C SER A 120 -2.73 -22.66 6.71
N SER A 121 -3.14 -21.89 5.70
CA SER A 121 -2.92 -22.23 4.30
C SER A 121 -1.76 -21.40 3.75
N PRO A 122 -0.67 -22.03 3.25
CA PRO A 122 0.24 -21.32 2.36
C PRO A 122 -0.60 -20.74 1.20
N PHE A 123 -0.17 -19.59 0.66
CA PHE A 123 -0.80 -18.89 -0.48
C PHE A 123 -2.05 -18.03 -0.20
N TRP A 124 -2.62 -17.99 1.02
CA TRP A 124 -3.78 -17.12 1.30
C TRP A 124 -3.46 -15.62 1.17
N ILE A 125 -2.26 -15.21 1.58
CA ILE A 125 -1.79 -13.82 1.47
C ILE A 125 -1.16 -13.61 0.09
N SER A 126 -2.02 -13.26 -0.87
CA SER A 126 -1.65 -12.95 -2.25
C SER A 126 -0.79 -11.69 -2.35
N GLY A 127 -0.14 -11.51 -3.52
CA GLY A 127 0.63 -10.29 -3.81
C GLY A 127 -0.20 -9.01 -3.70
N LYS A 128 -1.48 -9.04 -4.11
CA LYS A 128 -2.41 -7.90 -4.00
C LYS A 128 -2.61 -7.47 -2.54
N ILE A 129 -2.77 -8.45 -1.64
CA ILE A 129 -2.90 -8.18 -0.21
C ILE A 129 -1.63 -7.53 0.33
N LYS A 130 -0.44 -8.03 -0.04
CA LYS A 130 0.83 -7.46 0.44
C LYS A 130 1.07 -6.04 -0.08
N LYS A 131 0.72 -5.76 -1.34
CA LYS A 131 0.73 -4.39 -1.90
C LYS A 131 -0.28 -3.50 -1.17
N GLY A 132 -1.48 -3.99 -0.91
CA GLY A 132 -2.50 -3.30 -0.13
C GLY A 132 -2.04 -2.94 1.28
N VAL A 133 -1.33 -3.85 1.95
CA VAL A 133 -0.72 -3.61 3.26
C VAL A 133 0.27 -2.44 3.21
N CYS A 134 1.02 -2.24 2.12
CA CYS A 134 1.85 -1.05 1.95
C CYS A 134 1.02 0.25 1.98
N HIS A 135 -0.19 0.28 1.41
CA HIS A 135 -1.07 1.44 1.50
C HIS A 135 -1.60 1.68 2.93
N HIS A 136 -1.92 0.62 3.66
CA HIS A 136 -2.24 0.74 5.08
C HIS A 136 -1.05 1.29 5.88
N LEU A 137 0.17 0.86 5.58
CA LEU A 137 1.40 1.40 6.19
C LEU A 137 1.64 2.88 5.83
N VAL A 138 1.21 3.33 4.64
CA VAL A 138 1.22 4.75 4.27
C VAL A 138 0.19 5.54 5.08
N ASN A 139 -1.02 5.01 5.24
CA ASN A 139 -2.03 5.59 6.12
C ASN A 139 -1.53 5.72 7.56
N ASP A 140 -0.76 4.72 8.05
CA ASP A 140 -0.11 4.72 9.35
C ASP A 140 1.17 5.59 9.41
N HIS A 141 1.50 6.30 8.33
CA HIS A 141 2.71 7.13 8.17
C HIS A 141 4.04 6.39 8.37
N LYS A 142 4.05 5.06 8.27
CA LYS A 142 5.26 4.21 8.31
C LYS A 142 5.99 4.19 6.98
N LEU A 143 5.23 4.30 5.88
CA LEU A 143 5.74 4.46 4.53
C LEU A 143 5.31 5.81 3.96
N ARG A 144 6.09 6.31 3.01
CA ARG A 144 5.84 7.53 2.22
C ARG A 144 6.58 7.36 0.89
N TRP A 145 6.03 7.85 -0.20
CA TRP A 145 6.61 7.62 -1.53
C TRP A 145 7.65 8.69 -1.89
N VAL A 146 7.34 9.94 -1.60
CA VAL A 146 8.28 11.05 -1.80
C VAL A 146 9.00 11.34 -0.48
N LYS A 147 10.33 11.45 -0.53
CA LYS A 147 11.11 11.93 0.62
C LYS A 147 11.03 13.45 0.64
N LYS A 148 10.73 14.05 1.80
CA LYS A 148 10.92 15.50 1.95
C LYS A 148 12.40 15.79 1.70
N LYS A 149 12.72 16.61 0.68
CA LYS A 149 14.03 17.22 0.56
C LYS A 149 14.17 18.13 1.77
N ASN A 150 15.11 17.85 2.66
CA ASN A 150 15.49 18.84 3.66
C ASN A 150 16.04 20.02 2.86
N GLY A 151 15.36 21.15 2.93
CA GLY A 151 15.89 22.42 2.44
C GLY A 151 17.09 22.86 3.27
#